data_AF-A0A961Z2T6-F1
#
_entry.id   AF-A0A961Z2T6-F1
#
_cell.length_a   1.000
_cell.length_b   1.000
_cell.length_c   1.000
_cell.angle_alpha   90.00
_cell.angle_beta   90.00
_cell.angle_gamma   90.00
#
_symmetry.space_group_name_H-M   'P 1'
#
loop_
_entity.id
_entity.type
_entity.pdbx_description
1 polymer ?
#
loop_
_entity_poly.entity_id
_entity_poly.type
_entity_poly.pdbx_seq_one_letter_code
_entity_poly.pdbx_strand_id
1 'polypeptide(L)' 'MYTLKVEGMTCQGCARSVERVVGALKPCAAVSVALEEGLVSIEDSIARDAAAE' A
#
# COMPACT_ATOMS: atom_id res chain seq x y z
N MET A 1 5.26 9.99 3.93
CA MET A 1 4.14 9.56 3.08
C MET A 1 4.67 9.27 1.69
N TYR A 2 4.52 8.04 1.19
CA TYR A 2 4.73 7.70 -0.22
C TYR A 2 3.53 6.91 -0.71
N THR A 3 3.28 6.99 -2.01
CA THR A 3 2.17 6.32 -2.67
C THR A 3 2.71 5.37 -3.74
N LEU A 4 2.26 4.12 -3.68
CA LEU A 4 2.60 3.08 -4.63
C LEU A 4 1.42 2.88 -5.57
N LYS A 5 1.70 2.79 -6.87
CA LYS A 5 0.71 2.36 -7.85
C LYS A 5 0.78 0.84 -7.99
N VAL A 6 -0.36 0.17 -7.84
CA VAL A 6 -0.46 -1.29 -7.91
C VAL A 6 -1.32 -1.66 -9.09
N GLU A 7 -0.68 -2.19 -10.13
CA GLU A 7 -1.38 -2.75 -11.28
C GLU A 7 -2.03 -4.10 -10.91
N GLY A 8 -3.20 -4.39 -11.50
CA GLY A 8 -3.91 -5.65 -11.27
C GLY A 8 -4.74 -5.71 -9.98
N MET A 9 -4.82 -4.62 -9.21
CA MET A 9 -5.77 -4.50 -8.09
C MET A 9 -7.19 -4.26 -8.64
N THR A 10 -7.79 -5.27 -9.26
CA THR A 10 -9.10 -5.17 -9.94
C THR A 10 -10.27 -5.63 -9.08
N CYS A 11 -10.00 -6.15 -7.88
CA CYS A 11 -11.00 -6.73 -7.00
C CYS A 11 -10.84 -6.28 -5.55
N GLN A 12 -11.94 -6.15 -4.80
CA GLN A 12 -11.87 -5.84 -3.37
C GLN A 12 -11.10 -6.88 -2.56
N GLY A 13 -11.14 -8.16 -2.95
CA GLY A 13 -10.32 -9.21 -2.32
C GLY A 13 -8.81 -8.99 -2.52
N CYS A 14 -8.45 -8.44 -3.67
CA CYS A 14 -7.09 -8.11 -4.08
C CYS A 14 -6.58 -6.93 -3.23
N ALA A 15 -7.39 -5.86 -3.13
CA ALA A 15 -7.11 -4.72 -2.26
C ALA A 15 -6.94 -5.12 -0.79
N ARG A 16 -7.86 -5.94 -0.26
CA ARG A 16 -7.76 -6.41 1.12
C ARG A 16 -6.50 -7.23 1.38
N SER A 17 -6.08 -8.05 0.42
CA SER A 17 -4.84 -8.82 0.55
C SER A 17 -3.62 -7.90 0.61
N VAL A 18 -3.55 -6.89 -0.26
CA VAL A 18 -2.47 -5.89 -0.27
C VAL A 18 -2.43 -5.11 1.04
N GLU A 19 -3.57 -4.57 1.49
CA GLU A 19 -3.66 -3.83 2.76
C GLU A 19 -3.17 -4.67 3.94
N ARG A 20 -3.57 -5.95 4.00
CA ARG A 20 -3.17 -6.87 5.06
C ARG A 20 -1.65 -7.10 5.09
N VAL A 21 -1.05 -7.33 3.91
CA VAL A 21 0.39 -7.59 3.80
C VAL A 21 1.18 -6.35 4.16
N VAL A 22 0.79 -5.17 3.64
CA VAL A 22 1.45 -3.89 3.94
C VAL A 22 1.33 -3.56 5.43
N GLY A 23 0.14 -3.73 6.02
CA GLY A 23 -0.06 -3.51 7.47
C GLY A 23 0.71 -4.50 8.34
N ALA A 24 0.89 -5.75 7.89
CA ALA A 24 1.72 -6.74 8.59
C ALA A 24 3.23 -6.40 8.52
N LEU A 25 3.69 -5.84 7.39
CA LEU A 25 5.08 -5.41 7.20
C LEU A 25 5.42 -4.15 8.01
N LYS A 26 4.47 -3.21 8.11
CA LYS A 26 4.65 -1.94 8.84
C LYS A 26 3.47 -1.67 9.78
N PRO A 27 3.45 -2.31 10.97
CA PRO A 27 2.33 -2.18 11.90
C PRO A 27 2.19 -0.79 12.54
N CYS A 28 3.25 0.03 12.52
CA CYS A 28 3.22 1.44 12.97
C CYS A 28 2.95 2.44 11.83
N ALA A 29 2.71 1.98 10.59
CA ALA A 29 2.40 2.85 9.47
C ALA A 29 0.89 2.95 9.27
N ALA A 30 0.40 4.14 8.93
CA ALA A 30 -0.95 4.30 8.43
C ALA A 30 -0.97 3.90 6.94
N VAL A 31 -1.86 2.96 6.58
CA VAL A 31 -2.00 2.45 5.22
C VAL A 31 -3.40 2.80 4.72
N SER A 32 -3.50 3.30 3.49
CA SER A 32 -4.76 3.57 2.81
C SER A 32 -4.72 3.05 1.38
N VAL A 33 -5.77 2.34 0.97
CA VAL A 33 -5.88 1.73 -0.36
C VAL A 33 -7.02 2.39 -1.14
N ALA A 34 -6.69 2.99 -2.28
CA ALA A 34 -7.64 3.54 -3.24
C ALA A 34 -7.76 2.59 -4.44
N LEU A 35 -8.72 1.66 -4.36
CA LEU A 35 -8.94 0.64 -5.40
C LEU A 35 -9.28 1.27 -6.76
N GLU A 36 -10.10 2.32 -6.80
CA GLU A 36 -10.50 3.00 -8.03
C GLU A 36 -9.33 3.63 -8.79
N GLU A 37 -8.33 4.12 -8.06
CA GLU A 37 -7.11 4.70 -8.65
C GLU A 37 -5.98 3.67 -8.78
N GLY A 38 -6.11 2.50 -8.15
CA GLY A 38 -5.04 1.51 -8.04
C GLY A 38 -3.84 2.04 -7.23
N LEU A 39 -4.10 2.85 -6.20
CA LEU A 39 -3.06 3.50 -5.39
C LEU A 39 -3.08 2.99 -3.95
N VAL A 40 -1.90 2.89 -3.36
CA VAL A 40 -1.69 2.54 -1.95
C VAL A 40 -0.82 3.61 -1.31
N SER A 41 -1.37 4.36 -0.37
CA SER A 41 -0.68 5.39 0.38
C SER A 41 -0.21 4.84 1.72
N ILE A 42 1.07 5.06 2.02
CA ILE A 42 1.71 4.59 3.25
C ILE A 42 2.35 5.78 3.97
N GLU A 43 1.91 5.99 5.20
CA GLU A 43 2.43 6.96 6.15
C GLU A 43 3.18 6.22 7.26
N ASP A 44 4.46 5.98 7.02
CA ASP A 44 5.41 5.57 8.05
C ASP A 44 6.30 6.75 8.49
N SER A 45 6.70 6.76 9.77
CA SER A 45 7.68 7.73 10.29
C SER A 45 9.13 7.38 9.94
N ILE A 46 9.38 6.26 9.26
CA ILE A 46 10.73 5.81 8.87
C ILE A 46 10.72 5.40 7.40
N ALA A 47 10.85 6.43 6.56
CA ALA A 47 10.99 6.30 5.13
C ALA A 47 12.35 5.69 4.78
N ARG A 48 12.40 4.37 4.67
CA ARG A 48 13.42 3.70 3.87
C ARG A 48 12.79 2.53 3.14
N ASP A 49 13.01 2.56 1.83
CA ASP A 49 12.90 1.49 0.85
C ASP A 49 11.61 1.34 0.04
N ALA A 50 11.86 1.03 -1.24
CA ALA A 50 10.96 0.71 -2.35
C ALA A 50 10.33 1.87 -3.16
N ALA A 51 11.17 2.69 -3.79
CA ALA A 51 10.95 3.00 -5.20
C ALA A 51 11.90 2.08 -5.99
N ALA A 52 11.34 0.97 -6.49
CA ALA A 52 12.02 0.14 -7.47
C ALA A 52 12.02 0.87 -8.81
N GLU A 53 13.20 1.06 -9.39
CA GLU A 53 13.42 0.89 -10.83
C GLU A 53 13.91 -0.54 -11.07
#